data_AF-A0A0H3DFH0-F1
#
_entry.id   AF-A0A0H3DFH0-F1
#
_cell.length_a   1.000
_cell.length_b   1.000
_cell.length_c   1.000
_cell.angle_alpha   90.00
_cell.angle_beta   90.00
_cell.angle_gamma   90.00
#
_symmetry.space_group_name_H-M   'P 1'
#
loop_
_entity.id
_entity.type
_entity.pdbx_description
1 polymer ?
#
loop_
_entity_poly.entity_id
_entity_poly.type
_entity_poly.pdbx_seq_one_letter_code
_entity_poly.pdbx_strand_id
1 'polypeptide(L)'
;MSPTTRPKLTSRQRYALAAAAQDSDGGTRVRAEAVQRWYDGESQAGMAARANVSTTTIRRWVSDFAKTGTVLAGPGRQAESSTLHSPRGTVVALATHQFLAALATELRAARRMRGWSRTDLLTACGVGYSSAVLGHWERGSRAMPVVAFAILCCGLGIDPGEVIRRCYDESFGQVRGLPR
;
A
#
# COMPACT_ATOMS: atom_id res chain seq x y z
N MET A 1 -19.29 13.75 -20.06
CA MET A 1 -18.03 12.98 -19.94
C MET A 1 -18.03 11.96 -21.06
N SER A 2 -17.18 12.13 -22.07
CA SER A 2 -17.11 11.21 -23.21
C SER A 2 -16.73 9.80 -22.73
N PRO A 3 -17.38 8.73 -23.21
CA PRO A 3 -16.97 7.38 -22.88
C PRO A 3 -15.55 7.18 -23.42
N THR A 4 -14.58 6.96 -22.53
CA THR A 4 -13.22 6.62 -22.91
C THR A 4 -13.28 5.26 -23.59
N THR A 5 -13.38 5.24 -24.92
CA THR A 5 -13.46 4.02 -25.71
C THR A 5 -12.21 3.19 -25.43
N ARG A 6 -12.35 2.10 -24.67
CA ARG A 6 -11.24 1.22 -24.33
C ARG A 6 -10.80 0.50 -25.60
N PRO A 7 -9.52 0.60 -26.01
CA PRO A 7 -9.06 -0.05 -27.23
C PRO A 7 -9.15 -1.58 -27.08
N LYS A 8 -9.47 -2.28 -28.17
CA LYS A 8 -9.47 -3.76 -28.15
C LYS A 8 -8.03 -4.26 -28.11
N LEU A 9 -7.76 -5.22 -27.22
CA LEU A 9 -6.46 -5.87 -27.11
C LEU A 9 -6.21 -6.82 -28.29
N THR A 10 -5.02 -6.72 -28.87
CA THR A 10 -4.53 -7.71 -29.84
C THR A 10 -4.30 -9.07 -29.16
N SER A 11 -4.29 -10.16 -29.95
CA SER A 11 -3.99 -11.50 -29.41
C SER A 11 -2.64 -11.57 -28.71
N ARG A 12 -1.63 -10.85 -29.24
CA ARG A 12 -0.29 -10.75 -28.65
C ARG A 12 -0.33 -10.06 -27.27
N GLN A 13 -1.07 -8.96 -27.16
CA GLN A 13 -1.24 -8.25 -25.89
C GLN A 13 -1.97 -9.11 -24.85
N ARG A 14 -3.04 -9.82 -25.26
CA ARG A 14 -3.75 -10.76 -24.38
C ARG A 14 -2.83 -11.86 -23.85
N TYR A 15 -2.00 -12.43 -24.72
CA TYR A 15 -1.02 -13.43 -24.32
C TYR A 15 0.04 -12.87 -23.36
N ALA A 16 0.59 -11.69 -23.66
CA ALA A 16 1.57 -11.03 -22.81
C ALA A 16 1.01 -10.71 -21.41
N LEU A 17 -0.26 -10.31 -21.34
CA LEU A 17 -0.92 -10.02 -20.07
C LEU A 17 -1.18 -11.28 -19.25
N ALA A 18 -1.63 -12.36 -19.90
CA ALA A 18 -1.86 -13.66 -19.27
C ALA A 18 -0.54 -14.25 -18.72
N ALA A 19 0.54 -14.16 -19.49
CA ALA A 19 1.87 -14.59 -19.05
C ALA A 19 2.35 -13.78 -17.85
N ALA A 20 2.21 -12.44 -17.88
CA ALA A 20 2.62 -11.58 -16.77
C ALA A 20 1.76 -11.75 -15.50
N ALA A 21 0.50 -12.17 -15.63
CA ALA A 21 -0.35 -12.51 -14.48
C ALA A 21 0.05 -13.83 -13.80
N GLN A 22 0.80 -14.69 -14.50
CA GLN A 22 1.37 -15.93 -13.95
C GLN A 22 2.83 -15.77 -13.50
N ASP A 23 3.39 -14.56 -13.63
CA ASP A 23 4.78 -14.28 -13.27
C ASP A 23 5.03 -14.48 -11.76
N SER A 24 6.21 -14.99 -11.42
CA SER A 24 6.64 -15.23 -10.04
C SER A 24 6.96 -13.92 -9.31
N ASP A 25 7.26 -12.85 -10.03
CA ASP A 25 7.36 -11.49 -9.48
C ASP A 25 5.97 -10.95 -9.14
N GLY A 26 5.69 -10.85 -7.85
CA GLY A 26 4.42 -10.31 -7.35
C GLY A 26 4.12 -8.90 -7.84
N GLY A 27 5.15 -8.09 -8.15
CA GLY A 27 4.98 -6.75 -8.72
C GLY A 27 4.43 -6.78 -10.14
N THR A 28 5.00 -7.62 -10.99
CA THR A 28 4.60 -7.84 -12.39
C THR A 28 3.19 -8.41 -12.47
N ARG A 29 2.88 -9.40 -11.62
CA ARG A 29 1.53 -9.97 -11.51
C ARG A 29 0.48 -8.93 -11.14
N VAL A 30 0.71 -8.13 -10.09
CA VAL A 30 -0.24 -7.10 -9.64
C VAL A 30 -0.52 -6.08 -10.75
N ARG A 31 0.49 -5.71 -11.53
CA ARG A 31 0.32 -4.81 -12.68
C ARG A 31 -0.50 -5.44 -13.79
N ALA A 32 -0.18 -6.68 -14.15
CA ALA A 32 -0.89 -7.41 -15.19
C ALA A 32 -2.37 -7.56 -14.85
N GLU A 33 -2.69 -7.95 -13.61
CA GLU A 33 -4.08 -8.04 -13.14
C GLU A 33 -4.81 -6.69 -13.15
N ALA A 34 -4.14 -5.61 -12.72
CA ALA A 34 -4.72 -4.28 -12.75
C ALA A 34 -5.01 -3.83 -14.18
N VAL A 35 -4.10 -4.08 -15.12
CA VAL A 35 -4.32 -3.75 -16.53
C VAL A 35 -5.47 -4.59 -17.11
N GLN A 36 -5.54 -5.89 -16.81
CA GLN A 36 -6.60 -6.79 -17.28
C GLN A 36 -7.98 -6.27 -16.86
N ARG A 37 -8.13 -5.99 -15.57
CA ARG A 37 -9.38 -5.48 -14.98
C ARG A 37 -9.83 -4.15 -15.58
N TRP A 38 -8.89 -3.28 -15.95
CA TRP A 38 -9.23 -2.04 -16.64
C TRP A 38 -9.87 -2.32 -18.01
N TYR A 39 -9.30 -3.25 -18.78
CA TYR A 39 -9.86 -3.65 -20.07
C TYR A 39 -11.20 -4.39 -19.90
N ASP A 40 -11.38 -5.14 -18.81
CA ASP A 40 -12.61 -5.90 -18.54
C ASP A 40 -13.81 -5.03 -18.12
N GLY A 41 -13.61 -3.82 -17.60
CA GLY A 41 -14.74 -3.08 -17.06
C GLY A 41 -14.43 -2.10 -15.94
N GLU A 42 -13.40 -2.42 -15.15
CA GLU A 42 -13.30 -1.90 -13.79
C GLU A 42 -12.84 -0.43 -13.75
N SER A 43 -13.25 0.27 -12.68
CA SER A 43 -12.89 1.67 -12.47
C SER A 43 -11.44 1.79 -12.00
N GLN A 44 -10.80 2.94 -12.30
CA GLN A 44 -9.45 3.25 -11.82
C GLN A 44 -9.35 3.22 -10.30
N ALA A 45 -10.41 3.65 -9.60
CA ALA A 45 -10.47 3.64 -8.14
C ALA A 45 -10.51 2.21 -7.56
N GLY A 46 -11.33 1.32 -8.13
CA GLY A 46 -11.41 -0.08 -7.68
C GLY A 46 -10.08 -0.80 -7.82
N MET A 47 -9.39 -0.63 -8.95
CA MET A 47 -8.08 -1.24 -9.16
C MET A 47 -7.00 -0.65 -8.27
N ALA A 48 -7.01 0.68 -8.05
CA ALA A 48 -6.07 1.35 -7.17
C ALA A 48 -6.17 0.81 -5.73
N ALA A 49 -7.39 0.63 -5.23
CA ALA A 49 -7.64 0.02 -3.92
C ALA A 49 -7.11 -1.42 -3.84
N ARG A 50 -7.38 -2.24 -4.86
CA ARG A 50 -6.94 -3.65 -4.89
C ARG A 50 -5.43 -3.81 -5.02
N ALA A 51 -4.80 -3.01 -5.87
CA ALA A 51 -3.36 -3.04 -6.09
C ALA A 51 -2.58 -2.25 -5.02
N ASN A 52 -3.27 -1.58 -4.10
CA ASN A 52 -2.69 -0.71 -3.07
C ASN A 52 -1.72 0.34 -3.65
N VAL A 53 -2.17 1.01 -4.72
CA VAL A 53 -1.42 2.08 -5.41
C VAL A 53 -2.36 3.26 -5.70
N SER A 54 -1.80 4.40 -6.12
CA SER A 54 -2.62 5.54 -6.53
C SER A 54 -3.34 5.30 -7.86
N THR A 55 -4.46 5.98 -8.10
CA THR A 55 -5.16 5.98 -9.40
C THR A 55 -4.27 6.48 -10.54
N THR A 56 -3.33 7.40 -10.25
CA THR A 56 -2.30 7.86 -11.18
C THR A 56 -1.35 6.73 -11.58
N THR A 57 -0.99 5.85 -10.64
CA THR A 57 -0.16 4.67 -10.91
C THR A 57 -0.89 3.69 -11.84
N ILE A 58 -2.19 3.43 -11.59
CA ILE A 58 -3.02 2.61 -12.48
C ILE A 58 -3.07 3.21 -13.89
N ARG A 59 -3.33 4.52 -14.00
CA ARG A 59 -3.36 5.23 -15.29
C ARG A 59 -2.05 5.08 -16.04
N ARG A 60 -0.91 5.18 -15.34
CA ARG A 60 0.42 4.99 -15.91
C ARG A 60 0.58 3.57 -16.45
N TRP A 61 0.26 2.54 -15.67
CA TRP A 61 0.38 1.14 -16.12
C TRP A 61 -0.46 0.84 -17.35
N VAL A 62 -1.71 1.31 -17.38
CA VAL A 62 -2.59 1.15 -18.55
C VAL A 62 -2.03 1.87 -19.77
N SER A 63 -1.57 3.12 -19.61
CA SER A 63 -0.95 3.90 -20.68
C SER A 63 0.31 3.23 -21.22
N ASP A 64 1.19 2.76 -20.34
CA ASP A 64 2.44 2.11 -20.74
C ASP A 64 2.15 0.82 -21.50
N PHE A 65 1.25 -0.03 -20.97
CA PHE A 65 0.84 -1.26 -21.65
C PHE A 65 0.16 -1.00 -23.00
N ALA A 66 -0.67 0.04 -23.10
CA ALA A 66 -1.30 0.42 -24.37
C ALA A 66 -0.26 0.82 -25.43
N LYS A 67 0.86 1.44 -25.01
CA LYS A 67 1.95 1.85 -25.90
C LYS A 67 2.89 0.71 -26.26
N THR A 68 3.29 -0.12 -25.29
CA THR A 68 4.35 -1.13 -25.48
C THR A 68 3.81 -2.53 -25.78
N GLY A 69 2.55 -2.80 -25.40
CA GLY A 69 1.95 -4.13 -25.44
C GLY A 69 2.58 -5.14 -24.48
N THR A 70 3.41 -4.67 -23.55
CA THR A 70 4.12 -5.50 -22.57
C THR A 70 3.90 -4.95 -21.16
N VAL A 71 3.68 -5.85 -20.21
CA VAL A 71 3.71 -5.49 -18.79
C VAL A 71 5.17 -5.39 -18.43
N LEU A 72 5.69 -4.17 -18.37
CA LEU A 72 7.07 -3.96 -17.96
C LEU A 72 7.23 -4.55 -16.56
N ALA A 73 8.14 -5.51 -16.44
CA ALA A 73 8.73 -5.86 -15.16
C ALA A 73 9.11 -4.53 -14.49
N GLY A 74 8.79 -4.38 -13.21
CA GLY A 74 9.31 -3.22 -12.51
C GLY A 74 10.80 -3.12 -12.75
N PRO A 75 11.41 -1.92 -12.76
CA PRO A 75 12.76 -1.89 -12.22
C PRO A 75 12.65 -2.70 -10.93
N GLY A 76 13.49 -3.74 -10.79
CA GLY A 76 13.55 -4.59 -9.63
C GLY A 76 13.79 -3.69 -8.42
N ARG A 77 12.71 -3.08 -7.95
CA ARG A 77 12.72 -2.19 -6.82
C ARG A 77 12.71 -3.22 -5.70
N GLN A 78 13.91 -3.62 -5.30
CA GLN A 78 14.20 -3.59 -3.86
C GLN A 78 13.39 -2.44 -3.33
N ALA A 79 12.45 -2.73 -2.44
CA ALA A 79 11.49 -1.75 -2.00
C ALA A 79 12.25 -0.50 -1.53
N GLU A 80 12.43 0.46 -2.43
CA GLU A 80 12.34 1.86 -2.09
C GLU A 80 10.88 1.98 -1.72
N SER A 81 10.60 1.54 -0.47
CA SER A 81 9.58 2.06 0.40
C SER A 81 9.37 3.46 -0.09
N SER A 82 8.23 3.74 -0.74
CA SER A 82 7.93 5.07 -1.24
C SER A 82 8.24 6.00 -0.09
N THR A 83 9.40 6.63 -0.20
CA THR A 83 10.04 7.26 0.93
C THR A 83 9.15 8.46 1.10
N LEU A 84 8.45 8.46 2.23
CA LEU A 84 8.29 9.69 2.98
C LEU A 84 9.63 10.42 2.77
N HIS A 85 9.62 11.58 2.11
CA HIS A 85 10.86 12.32 1.93
C HIS A 85 11.46 12.40 3.32
N SER A 86 12.65 11.80 3.53
CA SER A 86 13.24 11.77 4.85
C SER A 86 13.24 13.21 5.33
N PRO A 87 12.55 13.51 6.44
CA PRO A 87 12.39 14.89 6.84
C PRO A 87 13.78 15.50 7.00
N ARG A 88 13.95 16.71 6.48
CA ARG A 88 15.26 17.36 6.43
C ARG A 88 15.76 17.56 7.86
N GLY A 89 16.87 16.93 8.21
CA GLY A 89 17.49 16.97 9.55
C GLY A 89 17.46 15.62 10.27
N THR A 90 18.61 15.19 10.79
CA THR A 90 18.83 13.88 11.43
C THR A 90 17.87 13.61 12.58
N VAL A 91 17.55 14.63 13.38
CA VAL A 91 16.61 14.51 14.51
C VAL A 91 15.20 14.14 14.05
N VAL A 92 14.71 14.77 12.98
CA VAL A 92 13.36 14.51 12.48
C VAL A 92 13.29 13.15 11.81
N ALA A 93 14.36 12.71 11.14
CA ALA A 93 14.43 11.37 10.57
C ALA A 93 14.38 10.28 11.66
N LEU A 94 15.16 10.44 12.74
CA LEU A 94 15.16 9.51 13.87
C LEU A 94 13.78 9.45 14.56
N ALA A 95 13.19 10.61 14.87
CA ALA A 95 11.87 10.68 15.48
C ALA A 95 10.78 10.07 14.59
N THR A 96 10.91 10.22 13.26
CA THR A 96 10.01 9.55 12.30
C THR A 96 10.15 8.04 12.35
N HIS A 97 11.37 7.51 12.42
CA HIS A 97 11.59 6.08 12.57
C HIS A 97 11.04 5.54 13.89
N GLN A 98 11.22 6.27 14.99
CA GLN A 98 10.63 5.94 16.30
C GLN A 98 9.11 5.92 16.23
N PHE A 99 8.49 6.92 15.59
CA PHE A 99 7.05 7.01 15.44
C PHE A 99 6.47 5.83 14.64
N LEU A 100 7.12 5.45 13.54
CA LEU A 100 6.72 4.28 12.76
C LEU A 100 6.85 2.99 13.56
N ALA A 101 7.90 2.85 14.38
CA ALA A 101 8.10 1.68 15.25
C ALA A 101 7.07 1.61 16.39
N ALA A 102 6.70 2.76 16.97
CA ALA A 102 5.68 2.85 18.01
C ALA A 102 4.30 2.45 17.46
N LEU A 103 3.87 3.03 16.34
CA LEU A 103 2.61 2.67 15.67
C LEU A 103 2.55 1.17 15.32
N ALA A 104 3.66 0.66 14.79
CA ALA A 104 3.79 -0.75 14.43
C ALA A 104 3.63 -1.67 15.65
N THR A 105 4.17 -1.26 16.79
CA THR A 105 4.09 -2.00 18.06
C THR A 105 2.67 -1.99 18.61
N GLU A 106 1.99 -0.84 18.63
CA GLU A 106 0.60 -0.70 19.09
C GLU A 106 -0.34 -1.62 18.30
N LEU A 107 -0.29 -1.57 16.96
CA LEU A 107 -1.13 -2.42 16.12
C LEU A 107 -0.86 -3.91 16.34
N ARG A 108 0.41 -4.29 16.41
CA ARG A 108 0.80 -5.68 16.61
C ARG A 108 0.35 -6.18 17.98
N ALA A 109 0.49 -5.36 19.02
CA ALA A 109 0.04 -5.68 20.37
C ALA A 109 -1.48 -5.85 20.41
N ALA A 110 -2.24 -4.89 19.89
CA ALA A 110 -3.70 -4.95 19.81
C ALA A 110 -4.21 -6.19 19.05
N ARG A 111 -3.57 -6.55 17.94
CA ARG A 111 -3.90 -7.78 17.20
C ARG A 111 -3.60 -9.03 18.01
N ARG A 112 -2.42 -9.10 18.66
CA ARG A 112 -2.01 -10.26 19.46
C ARG A 112 -2.87 -10.44 20.71
N MET A 113 -3.32 -9.36 21.35
CA MET A 113 -4.24 -9.43 22.48
C MET A 113 -5.58 -10.08 22.12
N ARG A 114 -6.00 -10.00 20.85
CA ARG A 114 -7.17 -10.71 20.33
C ARG A 114 -6.90 -12.15 19.91
N GLY A 115 -5.65 -12.62 19.96
CA GLY A 115 -5.25 -13.92 19.42
C GLY A 115 -5.33 -14.01 17.89
N TRP A 116 -5.43 -12.88 17.19
CA TRP A 116 -5.64 -12.86 15.74
C TRP A 116 -4.33 -13.02 14.97
N SER A 117 -4.36 -13.81 13.90
CA SER A 117 -3.35 -13.76 12.85
C SER A 117 -3.47 -12.49 12.03
N ARG A 118 -2.48 -12.20 11.18
CA ARG A 118 -2.54 -11.08 10.24
C ARG A 118 -3.72 -11.23 9.26
N THR A 119 -3.96 -12.45 8.80
CA THR A 119 -5.07 -12.75 7.90
C THR A 119 -6.41 -12.48 8.58
N ASP A 120 -6.55 -12.89 9.85
CA ASP A 120 -7.80 -12.68 10.61
C ASP A 120 -8.13 -11.18 10.75
N LEU A 121 -7.13 -10.35 11.06
CA LEU A 121 -7.32 -8.90 11.11
C LEU A 121 -7.75 -8.33 9.76
N LEU A 122 -7.09 -8.74 8.67
CA LEU A 122 -7.42 -8.25 7.33
C LEU A 122 -8.82 -8.66 6.88
N THR A 123 -9.22 -9.89 7.21
CA THR A 123 -10.56 -10.41 6.98
C THR A 123 -11.60 -9.66 7.82
N ALA A 124 -11.33 -9.42 9.11
CA ALA A 124 -12.22 -8.66 10.00
C ALA A 124 -12.41 -7.21 9.53
N CYS A 125 -11.37 -6.60 8.96
CA CYS A 125 -11.43 -5.27 8.36
C CYS A 125 -12.07 -5.22 6.97
N GLY A 126 -12.32 -6.36 6.31
CA GLY A 126 -12.86 -6.41 4.95
C GLY A 126 -11.94 -5.80 3.88
N VAL A 127 -10.61 -5.82 4.10
CA VAL A 127 -9.63 -5.17 3.21
C VAL A 127 -8.80 -6.17 2.42
N GLY A 128 -8.47 -5.79 1.19
CA GLY A 128 -7.68 -6.61 0.26
C GLY A 128 -6.15 -6.50 0.41
N TYR A 129 -5.63 -6.04 1.55
CA TYR A 129 -4.18 -6.02 1.74
C TYR A 129 -3.63 -7.44 1.92
N SER A 130 -2.37 -7.66 1.53
CA SER A 130 -1.71 -8.93 1.81
C SER A 130 -1.19 -8.98 3.24
N SER A 131 -1.10 -10.19 3.81
CA SER A 131 -0.50 -10.43 5.12
C SER A 131 0.97 -9.98 5.20
N ALA A 132 1.69 -10.01 4.06
CA ALA A 132 3.04 -9.51 3.94
C ALA A 132 3.12 -7.97 4.07
N VAL A 133 2.19 -7.24 3.45
CA VAL A 133 2.09 -5.77 3.59
C VAL A 133 1.82 -5.39 5.04
N LEU A 134 0.85 -6.04 5.69
CA LEU A 134 0.60 -5.85 7.11
C LEU A 134 1.84 -6.20 7.94
N GLY A 135 2.60 -7.23 7.57
CA GLY A 135 3.87 -7.56 8.21
C GLY A 135 4.92 -6.46 8.14
N HIS A 136 5.04 -5.74 7.02
CA HIS A 136 5.95 -4.60 6.91
C HIS A 136 5.51 -3.43 7.77
N TRP A 137 4.21 -3.15 7.80
CA TRP A 137 3.67 -2.09 8.63
C TRP A 137 3.83 -2.40 10.12
N GLU A 138 3.52 -3.63 10.53
CA GLU A 138 3.72 -4.07 11.90
C GLU A 138 5.18 -4.12 12.31
N ARG A 139 6.15 -4.05 11.40
CA ARG A 139 7.59 -3.92 11.72
C ARG A 139 8.07 -2.47 11.71
N GLY A 140 7.26 -1.52 11.25
CA GLY A 140 7.68 -0.14 11.00
C GLY A 140 8.65 -0.01 9.81
N SER A 141 8.87 -1.08 9.03
CA SER A 141 9.81 -1.07 7.90
C SER A 141 9.26 -0.32 6.67
N ARG A 142 7.96 0.01 6.71
CA ARG A 142 7.26 0.74 5.64
C ARG A 142 6.25 1.67 6.28
N ALA A 143 6.20 2.91 5.80
CA ALA A 143 5.14 3.85 6.16
C ALA A 143 3.76 3.28 5.80
N MET A 144 2.82 3.38 6.74
CA MET A 144 1.44 2.97 6.54
C MET A 144 0.61 4.16 6.04
N PRO A 145 -0.22 4.00 5.00
CA PRO A 145 -1.20 5.02 4.66
C PRO A 145 -2.15 5.27 5.83
N VAL A 146 -2.45 6.54 6.15
CA VAL A 146 -3.35 6.91 7.26
C VAL A 146 -4.73 6.24 7.15
N VAL A 147 -5.25 6.09 5.94
CA VAL A 147 -6.52 5.37 5.70
C VAL A 147 -6.42 3.90 6.08
N ALA A 148 -5.31 3.23 5.73
CA ALA A 148 -5.08 1.84 6.12
C ALA A 148 -4.96 1.72 7.65
N PHE A 149 -4.28 2.68 8.29
CA PHE A 149 -4.17 2.74 9.75
C PHE A 149 -5.54 2.84 10.43
N ALA A 150 -6.38 3.79 10.00
CA ALA A 150 -7.72 3.97 10.55
C ALA A 150 -8.58 2.71 10.41
N ILE A 151 -8.52 2.02 9.25
CA ILE A 151 -9.27 0.78 9.04
C ILE A 151 -8.80 -0.34 9.98
N LEU A 152 -7.48 -0.50 10.15
CA LEU A 152 -6.93 -1.51 11.06
C LEU A 152 -7.29 -1.21 12.52
N CYS A 153 -7.23 0.06 12.94
CA CYS A 153 -7.68 0.49 14.25
C CYS A 153 -9.15 0.20 14.49
N CYS A 154 -10.01 0.47 13.49
CA CYS A 154 -11.43 0.14 13.54
C CYS A 154 -11.67 -1.37 13.73
N GLY A 155 -11.01 -2.22 12.94
CA GLY A 155 -11.10 -3.68 13.12
C GLY A 155 -10.55 -4.18 14.45
N LEU A 156 -9.60 -3.45 15.04
CA LEU A 156 -9.06 -3.69 16.37
C LEU A 156 -9.84 -2.97 17.48
N GLY A 157 -10.94 -2.28 17.18
CA GLY A 157 -11.72 -1.53 18.17
C GLY A 157 -10.89 -0.57 19.03
N ILE A 158 -9.85 0.03 18.46
CA ILE A 158 -9.01 1.06 19.12
C ILE A 158 -9.23 2.38 18.40
N ASP A 159 -9.20 3.49 19.14
CA ASP A 159 -9.28 4.82 18.55
C ASP A 159 -7.96 5.21 17.87
N PRO A 160 -7.93 5.42 16.54
CA PRO A 160 -6.72 5.82 15.83
C PRO A 160 -6.17 7.16 16.30
N GLY A 161 -7.01 8.11 16.73
CA GLY A 161 -6.57 9.42 17.19
C GLY A 161 -5.71 9.32 18.44
N GLU A 162 -6.22 8.58 19.43
CA GLU A 162 -5.52 8.31 20.68
C GLU A 162 -4.22 7.50 20.50
N VAL A 163 -4.20 6.52 19.59
CA VAL A 163 -2.96 5.79 19.26
C VAL A 163 -1.91 6.72 18.64
N ILE A 164 -2.29 7.57 17.68
CA ILE A 164 -1.38 8.54 17.06
C ILE A 164 -0.81 9.49 18.11
N ARG A 165 -1.66 10.00 19.01
CA ARG A 165 -1.25 10.91 20.08
C ARG A 165 -0.19 10.28 20.98
N ARG A 166 -0.42 9.06 21.49
CA ARG A 166 0.57 8.35 22.32
C ARG A 166 1.90 8.13 21.60
N CYS A 167 1.86 7.64 20.37
CA CYS A 167 3.08 7.42 19.58
C CYS A 167 3.81 8.73 19.28
N TYR A 168 3.07 9.82 19.08
CA TYR A 168 3.64 11.15 18.87
C TYR A 168 4.37 11.64 20.13
N ASP A 169 3.72 11.55 21.29
CA ASP A 169 4.31 11.96 22.58
C ASP A 169 5.60 11.18 22.87
N GLU A 170 5.61 9.87 22.59
CA GLU A 170 6.79 9.01 22.78
C GLU A 170 7.94 9.36 21.82
N SER A 171 7.63 9.65 20.56
CA SER A 171 8.64 9.77 19.49
C SER A 171 9.13 11.19 19.26
N PHE A 172 8.28 12.19 19.52
CA PHE A 172 8.56 13.60 19.27
C PHE A 172 8.62 14.44 20.55
N GLY A 173 8.25 13.90 21.73
CA GLY A 173 8.19 14.66 22.98
C GLY A 173 9.52 15.30 23.43
N GLN A 174 10.65 14.77 22.96
CA GLN A 174 12.01 15.26 23.22
C GLN A 174 12.55 16.22 22.13
N VAL A 175 11.86 16.34 21.00
CA VAL A 175 12.31 17.16 19.86
C VAL A 175 11.98 18.63 20.15
N ARG A 176 13.00 19.42 20.53
CA ARG A 176 12.85 20.86 20.77
C ARG A 176 12.33 21.58 19.52
N GLY A 177 11.29 22.40 19.66
CA GLY A 177 10.81 23.32 18.64
C GLY A 177 9.62 22.85 17.79
N LEU A 178 9.06 21.66 18.05
CA LEU A 178 7.77 21.24 17.48
C LEU A 178 6.62 21.59 18.45
N PRO A 179 5.51 22.15 17.96
CA PRO A 179 4.34 22.40 18.80
C PRO A 179 3.78 21.07 19.32
N ARG A 180 3.48 21.02 20.62
CA ARG A 180 2.85 19.88 21.31
C ARG A 180 1.34 19.89 21.09
#